data_AF-A0A956A4L1-F1
#
_entry.id   AF-A0A956A4L1-F1
#
_cell.length_a   1.000
_cell.length_b   1.000
_cell.length_c   1.000
_cell.angle_alpha   90.00
_cell.angle_beta   90.00
_cell.angle_gamma   90.00
#
_symmetry.space_group_name_H-M   'P 1'
#
loop_
_entity.id
_entity.type
_entity.pdbx_description
1 polymer ?
#
loop_
_entity_poly.entity_id
_entity_poly.type
_entity_poly.pdbx_seq_one_letter_code
_entity_poly.pdbx_strand_id
1 'polypeptide(L)'
;MLRPDQSARYARHLLLDGFGALGQERVLSATVTVIGDGRGAEEATLYLAAAGVGRLIVSEPVFARLGERVRDMNPDVALATAAGPRNLLGGSAVVDVPGDSRREGAAAALAALVALANAEAPYTWQTTPEEPWRA
;
A
#
# COMPACT_ATOMS: atom_id res chain seq x y z
N MET A 1 10.66 -10.42 11.89
CA MET A 1 11.71 -9.53 12.43
C MET A 1 12.34 -8.71 11.32
N LEU A 2 12.30 -7.38 11.44
CA LEU A 2 12.90 -6.44 10.48
C LEU A 2 14.43 -6.51 10.47
N ARG A 3 15.03 -6.45 9.27
CA ARG A 3 16.48 -6.29 9.12
C ARG A 3 16.93 -4.87 9.53
N PRO A 4 18.19 -4.65 9.91
CA PRO A 4 18.67 -3.32 10.33
C PRO A 4 18.44 -2.21 9.29
N ASP A 5 18.63 -2.51 8.01
CA ASP A 5 18.37 -1.59 6.89
C ASP A 5 16.88 -1.23 6.77
N GLN A 6 15.99 -2.21 6.99
CA GLN A 6 14.56 -2.01 6.98
C GLN A 6 14.09 -1.19 8.18
N SER A 7 14.62 -1.48 9.37
CA SER A 7 14.31 -0.70 10.59
C SER A 7 14.70 0.77 10.43
N ALA A 8 15.84 1.05 9.79
CA ALA A 8 16.25 2.43 9.49
C ALA A 8 15.34 3.09 8.45
N ARG A 9 14.99 2.38 7.36
CA ARG A 9 14.10 2.89 6.29
C ARG A 9 12.69 3.21 6.82
N TYR A 10 12.13 2.33 7.65
CA TYR A 10 10.77 2.43 8.17
C TYR A 10 10.67 3.05 9.56
N ALA A 11 11.74 3.65 10.08
CA ALA A 11 11.81 4.16 11.44
C ALA A 11 10.61 5.04 11.83
N ARG A 12 10.09 5.87 10.92
CA ARG A 12 8.92 6.72 11.16
C ARG A 12 7.61 5.94 11.29
N HIS A 13 7.45 4.83 10.58
CA HIS A 13 6.27 3.98 10.70
C HIS A 13 6.28 3.19 12.01
N LEU A 14 7.47 2.81 12.49
CA LEU A 14 7.64 2.09 13.76
C LEU A 14 7.21 2.92 14.98
N LEU A 15 7.24 4.25 14.86
CA LEU A 15 6.80 5.18 15.90
C LEU A 15 5.28 5.43 15.89
N LEU A 16 4.55 4.92 14.89
CA LEU A 16 3.10 5.11 14.80
C LEU A 16 2.38 4.17 15.78
N ASP A 17 1.60 4.76 16.67
CA ASP A 17 0.74 4.03 17.59
C ASP A 17 -0.24 3.13 16.83
N GLY A 18 -0.35 1.88 17.28
CA GLY A 18 -1.21 0.87 16.63
C GLY A 18 -0.62 0.23 15.37
N PHE A 19 0.52 0.70 14.85
CA PHE A 19 1.21 0.08 13.71
C PHE A 19 2.47 -0.67 14.17
N GLY A 20 3.47 0.07 14.67
CA GLY A 20 4.72 -0.49 15.21
C GLY A 20 5.47 -1.46 14.28
N ALA A 21 6.38 -2.24 14.88
CA ALA A 21 7.17 -3.25 14.15
C ALA A 21 6.30 -4.38 13.59
N LEU A 22 5.29 -4.83 14.33
CA LEU A 22 4.41 -5.91 13.89
C LEU A 22 3.60 -5.52 12.66
N GLY A 23 3.05 -4.30 12.63
CA GLY A 23 2.35 -3.77 11.46
C GLY A 23 3.26 -3.66 10.25
N GLN A 24 4.49 -3.17 10.43
CA GLN A 24 5.46 -3.09 9.34
C GLN A 24 5.85 -4.47 8.79
N GLU A 25 6.01 -5.48 9.67
CA GLU A 25 6.29 -6.87 9.25
C GLU A 25 5.13 -7.49 8.47
N ARG A 26 3.88 -7.21 8.86
CA ARG A 26 2.69 -7.62 8.11
C ARG A 26 2.66 -6.96 6.73
N VAL A 27 2.93 -5.66 6.65
CA VAL A 27 2.98 -4.94 5.36
C VAL A 27 4.09 -5.49 4.46
N LEU A 28 5.29 -5.72 5.00
CA LEU A 28 6.42 -6.29 4.25
C LEU A 28 6.19 -7.72 3.78
N SER A 29 5.39 -8.51 4.50
CA SER A 29 5.04 -9.88 4.09
C SER A 29 3.85 -9.94 3.13
N ALA A 30 3.13 -8.83 2.95
CA ALA A 30 1.93 -8.79 2.13
C ALA A 30 2.24 -8.81 0.63
N THR A 31 1.34 -9.44 -0.12
CA THR A 31 1.22 -9.29 -1.57
C THR A 31 -0.07 -8.57 -1.88
N VAL A 32 -0.01 -7.44 -2.58
CA VAL A 32 -1.20 -6.65 -2.94
C VAL A 32 -1.35 -6.60 -4.45
N THR A 33 -2.55 -6.89 -4.92
CA THR A 33 -2.94 -6.67 -6.31
C THR A 33 -3.62 -5.32 -6.45
N VAL A 34 -3.13 -4.45 -7.34
CA VAL A 34 -3.78 -3.18 -7.68
C VAL A 34 -4.51 -3.35 -9.01
N ILE A 35 -5.83 -3.15 -8.99
CA ILE A 35 -6.70 -3.21 -10.17
C ILE A 35 -6.88 -1.79 -10.71
N GLY A 36 -6.61 -1.64 -12.01
CA GLY A 36 -6.68 -0.37 -12.75
C GLY A 36 -5.43 -0.15 -13.62
N ASP A 37 -5.52 0.75 -14.58
CA ASP A 37 -4.46 1.11 -15.54
C ASP A 37 -4.20 2.62 -15.68
N GLY A 38 -4.97 3.42 -14.94
CA GLY A 38 -4.92 4.87 -14.92
C GLY A 38 -4.09 5.48 -13.79
N ARG A 39 -4.21 6.80 -13.63
CA ARG A 39 -3.38 7.57 -12.67
C ARG A 39 -3.69 7.23 -11.21
N GLY A 40 -4.90 6.81 -10.90
CA GLY A 40 -5.26 6.33 -9.57
C GLY A 40 -4.47 5.07 -9.20
N ALA A 41 -4.38 4.10 -10.12
CA ALA A 41 -3.61 2.87 -9.91
C ALA A 41 -2.11 3.14 -9.79
N GLU A 42 -1.58 4.06 -10.59
CA GLU A 42 -0.19 4.52 -10.47
C GLU A 42 0.09 5.14 -9.09
N GLU A 43 -0.79 6.04 -8.64
CA GLU A 43 -0.66 6.72 -7.36
C GLU A 43 -0.75 5.72 -6.20
N ALA A 44 -1.71 4.79 -6.23
CA ALA A 44 -1.85 3.75 -5.24
C ALA A 44 -0.58 2.87 -5.17
N THR A 45 -0.05 2.48 -6.33
CA THR A 45 1.18 1.67 -6.42
C THR A 45 2.37 2.38 -5.77
N LEU A 46 2.53 3.69 -6.01
CA LEU A 46 3.61 4.47 -5.42
C LEU A 46 3.49 4.57 -3.90
N TYR A 47 2.28 4.81 -3.37
CA TYR A 47 2.07 4.87 -1.92
C TYR A 47 2.29 3.51 -1.25
N LEU A 48 1.76 2.43 -1.82
CA LEU A 48 1.96 1.08 -1.30
C LEU A 48 3.44 0.67 -1.33
N ALA A 49 4.16 1.04 -2.38
CA ALA A 49 5.60 0.79 -2.47
C ALA A 49 6.39 1.63 -1.46
N ALA A 50 6.06 2.90 -1.27
CA ALA A 50 6.71 3.75 -0.27
C ALA A 50 6.48 3.22 1.17
N ALA A 51 5.30 2.66 1.43
CA ALA A 51 4.97 2.04 2.71
C ALA A 51 5.66 0.68 2.95
N GLY A 52 6.26 0.09 1.92
CA GLY A 52 7.01 -1.16 2.03
C GLY A 52 6.16 -2.41 1.89
N VAL A 53 5.10 -2.39 1.08
CA VAL A 53 4.35 -3.62 0.74
C VAL A 53 5.25 -4.56 -0.05
N GLY A 54 5.54 -5.76 0.48
CA GLY A 54 6.61 -6.62 -0.04
C GLY A 54 6.48 -7.01 -1.51
N ARG A 55 5.26 -7.24 -1.99
CA ARG A 55 4.98 -7.52 -3.41
C ARG A 55 3.75 -6.77 -3.90
N LEU A 56 3.88 -6.10 -5.04
CA LEU A 56 2.81 -5.43 -5.75
C LEU A 56 2.60 -6.09 -7.10
N ILE A 57 1.35 -6.45 -7.40
CA ILE A 57 0.93 -6.98 -8.69
C ILE A 57 0.07 -5.91 -9.37
N VAL A 58 0.47 -5.44 -10.54
CA VAL A 58 -0.20 -4.36 -11.27
C VAL A 58 -0.49 -4.76 -12.71
N SER A 59 -1.26 -3.93 -13.41
CA SER A 59 -1.47 -4.07 -14.85
C SER A 59 -0.20 -3.73 -15.64
N GLU A 60 -0.08 -4.28 -16.85
CA GLU A 60 1.09 -4.06 -17.72
C GLU A 60 1.40 -2.58 -17.98
N PRO A 61 0.42 -1.69 -18.25
CA PRO A 61 0.70 -0.27 -18.44
C PRO A 61 1.30 0.40 -17.21
N VAL A 62 0.82 0.05 -16.01
CA VAL A 62 1.34 0.57 -14.74
C VAL A 62 2.75 0.05 -14.48
N PHE A 63 2.98 -1.24 -14.74
CA PHE A 63 4.31 -1.85 -14.63
C PHE A 63 5.31 -1.14 -15.54
N ALA A 64 4.96 -0.93 -16.82
CA ALA A 64 5.82 -0.26 -17.79
C ALA A 64 6.20 1.17 -17.38
N ARG A 65 5.30 1.90 -16.70
CA ARG A 65 5.55 3.29 -16.25
C ARG A 65 6.32 3.38 -14.93
N LEU A 66 6.13 2.42 -14.02
CA LEU A 66 6.59 2.53 -12.64
C LEU A 66 7.66 1.51 -12.22
N GLY A 67 7.93 0.48 -13.01
CA GLY A 67 8.81 -0.62 -12.62
C GLY A 67 10.20 -0.20 -12.15
N GLU A 68 10.87 0.67 -12.91
CA GLU A 68 12.18 1.21 -12.51
C GLU A 68 12.07 2.14 -11.32
N ARG A 69 11.08 3.05 -11.34
CA ARG A 69 10.87 4.01 -10.27
C ARG A 69 10.60 3.35 -8.92
N VAL A 70 9.80 2.30 -8.87
CA VAL A 70 9.51 1.54 -7.63
C VAL A 70 10.77 0.85 -7.13
N ARG A 71 11.54 0.22 -8.03
CA ARG A 71 12.80 -0.45 -7.70
C ARG A 71 13.82 0.52 -7.07
N ASP A 72 13.94 1.72 -7.64
CA ASP A 72 14.87 2.73 -7.14
C ASP A 72 14.38 3.36 -5.83
N MET A 73 13.06 3.52 -5.68
CA MET A 73 12.44 4.13 -4.51
C MET A 73 12.53 3.24 -3.27
N ASN A 74 12.22 1.94 -3.41
CA ASN A 74 12.20 1.03 -2.29
C ASN A 74 12.66 -0.38 -2.67
N PRO A 75 13.90 -0.78 -2.30
CA PRO A 75 14.46 -2.08 -2.65
C PRO A 75 13.78 -3.25 -1.91
N ASP A 76 12.96 -2.99 -0.90
CA ASP A 76 12.20 -4.02 -0.20
C ASP A 76 10.91 -4.42 -0.93
N VAL A 77 10.55 -3.74 -2.03
CA VAL A 77 9.29 -3.94 -2.75
C VAL A 77 9.52 -4.55 -4.13
N ALA A 78 8.87 -5.69 -4.37
CA ALA A 78 8.85 -6.33 -5.69
C ALA A 78 7.61 -5.92 -6.48
N LEU A 79 7.79 -5.13 -7.55
CA LEU A 79 6.72 -4.89 -8.52
C LEU A 79 6.70 -6.01 -9.57
N ALA A 80 5.52 -6.56 -9.83
CA ALA A 80 5.28 -7.57 -10.84
C ALA A 80 4.06 -7.21 -11.67
N THR A 81 4.02 -7.74 -12.89
CA THR A 81 2.85 -7.72 -13.77
C THR A 81 2.23 -9.12 -13.78
N ALA A 82 0.90 -9.20 -13.83
CA ALA A 82 0.20 -10.46 -14.02
C ALA A 82 -0.26 -10.60 -15.47
N ALA A 83 0.14 -11.69 -16.13
CA ALA A 83 -0.42 -12.09 -17.42
C ALA A 83 -1.87 -12.59 -17.23
N GLY A 84 -2.81 -11.65 -17.16
CA GLY A 84 -4.24 -11.91 -17.10
C GLY A 84 -4.84 -12.07 -15.68
N PRO A 85 -6.18 -11.99 -15.57
CA PRO A 85 -6.89 -11.86 -14.30
C PRO A 85 -6.81 -13.08 -13.36
N ARG A 86 -6.38 -14.25 -13.84
CA ARG A 86 -6.33 -15.49 -13.04
C ARG A 86 -5.13 -15.56 -12.07
N ASN A 87 -4.06 -14.79 -12.31
CA ASN A 87 -2.89 -14.74 -11.41
C ASN A 87 -3.04 -13.70 -10.28
N LEU A 88 -4.20 -13.04 -10.17
CA LEU A 88 -4.50 -12.03 -9.16
C LEU A 88 -4.99 -12.63 -7.82
N LEU A 89 -5.25 -13.95 -7.77
CA LEU A 89 -5.88 -14.64 -6.64
C LEU A 89 -4.90 -15.09 -5.52
N GLY A 90 -3.62 -14.74 -5.62
CA GLY A 90 -2.60 -15.05 -4.61
C GLY A 90 -2.22 -13.91 -3.67
N GLY A 91 -2.83 -12.72 -3.83
CA GLY A 91 -2.54 -11.55 -3.00
C GLY A 91 -3.21 -11.65 -1.63
N SER A 92 -2.51 -11.22 -0.58
CA SER A 92 -3.06 -11.00 0.76
C SER A 92 -4.14 -9.92 0.79
N ALA A 93 -4.16 -9.03 -0.21
CA ALA A 93 -5.23 -8.05 -0.42
C ALA A 93 -5.38 -7.66 -1.90
N VAL A 94 -6.57 -7.19 -2.27
CA VAL A 94 -6.88 -6.61 -3.58
C VAL A 94 -7.33 -5.17 -3.39
N VAL A 95 -6.74 -4.26 -4.15
CA VAL A 95 -7.06 -2.83 -4.16
C VAL A 95 -7.69 -2.51 -5.50
N ASP A 96 -9.00 -2.31 -5.48
CA ASP A 96 -9.73 -1.76 -6.62
C ASP A 96 -9.63 -0.23 -6.60
N VAL A 97 -9.11 0.35 -7.68
CA VAL A 97 -9.04 1.80 -7.85
C VAL A 97 -10.02 2.19 -8.96
N PRO A 98 -11.30 2.44 -8.62
CA PRO A 98 -12.38 2.56 -9.61
C PRO A 98 -12.34 3.84 -10.46
N GLY A 99 -11.39 4.76 -10.20
CA GLY A 99 -11.32 6.06 -10.85
C GLY A 99 -9.91 6.52 -11.18
N ASP A 100 -9.82 7.55 -12.02
CA ASP A 100 -8.56 8.09 -12.57
C ASP A 100 -7.93 9.19 -11.70
N SER A 101 -8.48 9.50 -10.53
CA SER A 101 -7.94 10.58 -9.69
C SER A 101 -6.84 10.07 -8.75
N ARG A 102 -5.80 10.91 -8.55
CA ARG A 102 -4.75 10.66 -7.55
C ARG A 102 -5.33 10.52 -6.14
N ARG A 103 -6.41 11.25 -5.83
CA ARG A 103 -7.05 11.20 -4.51
C ARG A 103 -7.65 9.83 -4.22
N GLU A 104 -8.33 9.24 -5.20
CA GLU A 104 -8.89 7.89 -5.07
C GLU A 104 -7.78 6.85 -4.92
N GLY A 105 -6.71 6.96 -5.71
CA GLY A 105 -5.52 6.09 -5.56
C GLY A 105 -4.88 6.17 -4.17
N ALA A 106 -4.69 7.38 -3.64
CA ALA A 106 -4.15 7.58 -2.29
C ALA A 106 -5.09 7.00 -1.20
N ALA A 107 -6.40 7.21 -1.33
CA ALA A 107 -7.39 6.67 -0.40
C ALA A 107 -7.41 5.14 -0.41
N ALA A 108 -7.35 4.53 -1.60
CA ALA A 108 -7.33 3.08 -1.77
C ALA A 108 -6.05 2.46 -1.17
N ALA A 109 -4.89 3.09 -1.38
CA ALA A 109 -3.63 2.66 -0.77
C ALA A 109 -3.69 2.74 0.76
N LEU A 110 -4.20 3.84 1.32
CA LEU A 110 -4.34 3.99 2.77
C LEU A 110 -5.25 2.91 3.35
N ALA A 111 -6.40 2.66 2.73
CA ALA A 111 -7.34 1.62 3.17
C ALA A 111 -6.67 0.23 3.21
N ALA A 112 -5.89 -0.11 2.19
CA ALA A 112 -5.14 -1.36 2.15
C ALA A 112 -4.07 -1.44 3.25
N LEU A 113 -3.30 -0.38 3.48
CA LEU A 113 -2.26 -0.37 4.51
C LEU A 113 -2.84 -0.55 5.91
N VAL A 114 -3.97 0.12 6.20
CA VAL A 114 -4.70 -0.05 7.46
C VAL A 114 -5.18 -1.49 7.62
N ALA A 115 -5.75 -2.08 6.57
CA ALA A 115 -6.22 -3.46 6.61
C ALA A 115 -5.07 -4.47 6.82
N LEU A 116 -3.94 -4.28 6.14
CA LEU A 116 -2.76 -5.14 6.26
C LEU A 116 -2.11 -5.04 7.64
N ALA A 117 -2.04 -3.83 8.22
CA ALA A 117 -1.45 -3.62 9.53
C ALA A 117 -2.33 -4.18 10.66
N ASN A 118 -3.65 -4.02 10.56
CA ASN A 118 -4.62 -4.24 11.64
C ASN A 118 -5.37 -5.59 11.59
N ALA A 119 -4.68 -6.70 11.36
CA ALA A 119 -5.31 -8.03 11.26
C ALA A 119 -6.12 -8.50 12.51
N GLU A 120 -6.15 -7.75 13.63
CA GLU A 120 -6.96 -8.06 14.83
C GLU A 120 -7.72 -6.86 15.45
N ALA A 121 -7.82 -5.69 14.82
CA ALA A 121 -8.52 -4.55 15.44
C ALA A 121 -9.45 -3.82 14.46
N PRO A 122 -10.78 -3.73 14.73
CA PRO A 122 -11.66 -2.87 13.97
C PRO A 122 -11.38 -1.42 14.38
N TYR A 123 -10.47 -0.75 13.66
CA TYR A 123 -10.39 0.70 13.71
C TYR A 123 -11.64 1.26 13.03
N THR A 124 -12.67 1.52 13.84
CA THR A 124 -13.82 2.29 13.40
C THR A 124 -13.42 3.75 13.45
N TRP A 125 -13.42 4.42 12.30
CA TRP A 125 -13.49 5.88 12.25
C TRP A 125 -14.80 6.31 12.91
N GLN A 126 -14.81 6.47 14.23
CA GLN A 126 -15.82 7.29 14.87
C GLN A 126 -15.49 8.73 14.51
N THR A 127 -16.22 9.27 13.54
CA THR A 127 -16.33 10.72 13.42
C THR A 127 -16.88 11.20 14.75
N THR A 128 -16.02 11.72 15.63
CA THR A 128 -16.51 12.61 16.67
C THR A 128 -16.96 13.85 15.90
N PRO A 129 -18.26 14.18 15.86
CA PRO A 129 -18.64 15.52 15.43
C PRO A 129 -18.06 16.46 16.49
N GLU A 130 -17.57 17.62 16.06
CA GLU A 130 -16.96 18.71 16.84
C GLU A 130 -15.42 18.81 16.67
N GLU A 131 -14.99 19.25 15.49
CA GLU A 131 -13.71 19.97 15.38
C GLU A 131 -13.97 21.49 15.27
N PRO A 132 -13.44 22.31 16.21
CA PRO A 132 -13.81 23.71 16.41
C PRO A 132 -13.16 24.71 15.44
N TRP A 133 -12.50 24.26 14.36
CA TRP A 133 -11.78 25.14 13.43
C TRP A 133 -12.57 25.54 12.17
N ARG A 134 -13.87 25.22 12.08
CA ARG A 134 -14.77 25.76 11.05
C ARG A 134 -15.42 27.09 11.46
N ALA A 135 -14.60 28.11 11.68
CA ALA A 135 -15.05 29.51 11.72
C ALA A 135 -14.32 30.33 10.66
#